data_AF-A0A9W8YIR5-F1
#
_entry.id   AF-A0A9W8YIR5-F1
#
_cell.length_a   1.000
_cell.length_b   1.000
_cell.length_c   1.000
_cell.angle_alpha   90.00
_cell.angle_beta   90.00
_cell.angle_gamma   90.00
#
_symmetry.space_group_name_H-M   'P 1'
#
loop_
_entity.id
_entity.type
_entity.pdbx_description
1 polymer ?
#
loop_
_entity_poly.entity_id
_entity_poly.type
_entity_poly.pdbx_seq_one_letter_code
_entity_poly.pdbx_strand_id
1 'polypeptide(L)'
;MDMLPSAEELKGSKIDIEVSPGVVKRIPAAEGLKREVERYLPPSGRYYDQNTVEAIFASSIFAGRGRCVSCWSPKHVLSMRRCKRQCCVCGTEEHLGLECPALYATWRWWREHGHTPSPAIQSRPTTAQLAYLIVAKVVKPIENIQGPLIVNMDHPAVREFYQGKAAPEVILSQPKEPEVDTDARVHPNTSNHDHPDLAHRHCLDHIRQLENKIGAMENRIQSMESTLNIVLDAIRDTILDQTHKNEERLTALEYTLGMGEVKTSEERRSLEDDADD
;
A
#
# COMPACT_ATOMS: atom_id res chain seq x y z
N MET A 1 -7.43 17.00 28.97
CA MET A 1 -7.54 16.51 27.58
C MET A 1 -6.23 16.78 26.87
N ASP A 2 -5.13 16.18 27.33
CA ASP A 2 -3.85 16.16 26.59
C ASP A 2 -3.32 14.73 26.67
N MET A 3 -3.74 13.89 25.74
CA MET A 3 -3.16 12.55 25.56
C MET A 3 -2.50 12.38 24.18
N LEU A 4 -2.46 13.46 23.40
CA LEU A 4 -1.63 13.49 22.21
C LEU A 4 -0.19 13.82 22.62
N PRO A 5 0.80 13.20 21.98
CA PRO A 5 2.20 13.45 22.29
C PRO A 5 2.56 14.90 21.96
N SER A 6 3.42 15.46 22.79
CA SER A 6 4.00 16.78 22.55
C SER A 6 4.88 16.79 21.29
N ALA A 7 5.10 17.97 20.72
CA ALA A 7 5.98 18.14 19.56
C ALA A 7 7.42 17.65 19.84
N GLU A 8 7.89 17.80 21.09
CA GLU A 8 9.22 17.34 21.52
C GLU A 8 9.31 15.81 21.55
N GLU A 9 8.30 15.14 22.11
CA GLU A 9 8.21 13.68 22.09
C GLU A 9 8.19 13.14 20.66
N LEU A 10 7.45 13.78 19.76
CA LEU A 10 7.37 13.38 18.35
C LEU A 10 8.71 13.56 17.61
N LYS A 11 9.39 14.70 17.82
CA LYS A 11 10.67 15.00 17.16
C LYS A 11 11.78 14.02 17.55
N GLY A 12 11.76 13.53 18.80
CA GLY A 12 12.68 12.51 19.28
C GLY A 12 12.28 11.08 18.91
N SER A 13 11.01 10.85 18.59
CA SER A 13 10.47 9.51 18.36
C SER A 13 10.75 9.01 16.95
N LYS A 14 11.28 7.80 16.89
CA LYS A 14 11.44 7.03 15.65
C LYS A 14 10.99 5.61 15.93
N ILE A 15 10.25 5.03 14.99
CA ILE A 15 9.81 3.64 15.09
C ILE A 15 10.41 2.81 13.96
N ASP A 16 10.73 1.57 14.25
CA ASP A 16 11.21 0.62 13.27
C ASP A 16 10.01 -0.16 12.72
N ILE A 17 9.79 -0.09 11.40
CA ILE A 17 8.71 -0.79 10.71
C ILE A 17 9.28 -1.48 9.48
N GLU A 18 8.87 -2.73 9.24
CA GLU A 18 9.08 -3.43 7.98
C GLU A 18 8.22 -2.81 6.86
N VAL A 19 8.88 -2.19 5.89
CA VAL A 19 8.21 -1.52 4.75
C VAL A 19 8.02 -2.44 3.55
N SER A 20 8.82 -3.51 3.48
CA SER A 20 8.76 -4.59 2.51
C SER A 20 9.44 -5.82 3.12
N PRO A 21 9.16 -7.05 2.64
CA PRO A 21 9.72 -8.28 3.22
C PRO A 21 11.24 -8.19 3.46
N GLY A 22 11.66 -8.28 4.72
CA GLY A 22 13.05 -8.22 5.17
C GLY A 22 13.67 -6.82 5.26
N VAL A 23 12.94 -5.75 4.91
CA VAL A 23 13.44 -4.37 4.89
C VAL A 23 12.78 -3.57 6.00
N VAL A 24 13.50 -3.41 7.11
CA VAL A 24 13.10 -2.56 8.23
C VAL A 24 13.62 -1.14 8.01
N LYS A 25 12.73 -0.15 8.13
CA LYS A 25 13.10 1.27 8.10
C LYS A 25 12.76 1.93 9.43
N ARG A 26 13.67 2.80 9.86
CA ARG A 26 13.47 3.69 11.00
C ARG A 26 12.77 4.96 10.57
N ILE A 27 11.50 5.10 10.91
CA ILE A 27 10.61 6.16 10.43
C ILE A 27 10.41 7.20 11.53
N PRO A 28 10.68 8.49 11.28
CA PRO A 28 10.34 9.55 12.23
C PRO A 28 8.82 9.76 12.27
N ALA A 29 8.29 10.04 13.46
CA ALA A 29 6.90 10.45 13.61
C ALA A 29 6.68 11.80 12.92
N ALA A 30 5.51 12.00 12.32
CA ALA A 30 5.12 13.32 11.82
C ALA A 30 5.07 14.32 12.99
N GLU A 31 5.48 15.57 12.79
CA GLU A 31 5.41 16.61 13.84
C GLU A 31 3.96 16.97 14.20
N GLY A 32 3.02 16.66 13.31
CA GLY A 32 1.59 16.79 13.53
C GLY A 32 0.79 16.09 12.43
N LEU A 33 -0.48 15.82 12.73
CA LEU A 33 -1.42 15.30 11.75
C LEU A 33 -2.05 16.45 10.95
N LYS A 34 -2.26 16.25 9.65
CA LYS A 34 -2.91 17.24 8.78
C LYS A 34 -4.43 17.33 9.01
N ARG A 35 -4.98 16.35 9.71
CA ARG A 35 -6.40 16.17 10.02
C ARG A 35 -6.52 15.57 11.42
N GLU A 36 -7.73 15.53 11.94
CA GLU A 36 -8.05 14.90 13.21
C GLU A 36 -7.71 13.40 13.21
N VAL A 37 -7.44 12.84 14.38
CA VAL A 37 -7.00 11.45 14.56
C VAL A 37 -8.01 10.46 13.97
N GLU A 38 -9.29 10.75 14.16
CA GLU A 38 -10.46 9.99 13.74
C GLU A 38 -10.48 9.77 12.22
N ARG A 39 -9.86 10.66 11.45
CA ARG A 39 -9.77 10.57 9.98
C ARG A 39 -8.78 9.51 9.48
N TYR A 40 -7.95 9.02 10.39
CA TYR A 40 -6.94 7.98 10.17
C TYR A 40 -7.27 6.68 10.91
N LEU A 41 -8.48 6.57 11.45
CA LEU A 41 -8.98 5.31 12.00
C LEU A 41 -9.65 4.51 10.89
N PRO A 42 -9.52 3.17 10.88
CA PRO A 42 -10.26 2.33 9.95
C PRO A 42 -11.78 2.56 10.03
N PRO A 43 -12.54 2.37 8.94
CA PRO A 43 -13.99 2.40 8.99
C PRO A 43 -14.55 1.44 10.04
N SER A 44 -15.66 1.81 10.68
CA SER A 44 -16.36 0.92 11.61
C SER A 44 -16.98 -0.27 10.87
N GLY A 45 -16.98 -1.44 11.51
CA GLY A 45 -17.48 -2.67 10.90
C GLY A 45 -16.54 -3.22 9.83
N ARG A 46 -17.11 -3.97 8.87
CA ARG A 46 -16.34 -4.66 7.85
C ARG A 46 -15.82 -3.69 6.78
N TYR A 47 -14.52 -3.72 6.50
CA TYR A 47 -13.89 -2.84 5.53
C TYR A 47 -12.80 -3.55 4.72
N TYR A 48 -12.45 -2.98 3.57
CA TYR A 48 -11.37 -3.43 2.71
C TYR A 48 -10.18 -2.49 2.87
N ASP A 49 -9.01 -3.06 3.13
CA ASP A 49 -7.78 -2.31 3.22
C ASP A 49 -7.14 -2.19 1.83
N GLN A 50 -6.51 -1.05 1.50
CA GLN A 50 -5.85 -0.89 0.20
C GLN A 50 -4.92 -2.05 -0.18
N ASN A 51 -4.27 -2.69 0.81
CA ASN A 51 -3.33 -3.78 0.56
C ASN A 51 -4.04 -5.12 0.30
N THR A 52 -5.31 -5.27 0.69
CA THR A 52 -6.11 -6.47 0.42
C THR A 52 -6.99 -6.31 -0.81
N VAL A 53 -7.34 -5.09 -1.18
CA VAL A 53 -8.23 -4.77 -2.32
C VAL A 53 -7.75 -5.38 -3.63
N GLU A 54 -6.47 -5.25 -3.97
CA GLU A 54 -5.92 -5.81 -5.21
C GLU A 54 -5.92 -7.35 -5.21
N ALA A 55 -5.64 -7.96 -4.06
CA ALA A 55 -5.67 -9.42 -3.91
C ALA A 55 -7.10 -9.99 -4.03
N ILE A 56 -8.09 -9.22 -3.57
CA ILE A 56 -9.50 -9.63 -3.54
C ILE A 56 -10.17 -9.40 -4.89
N PHE A 57 -9.85 -8.32 -5.58
CA PHE A 57 -10.61 -7.87 -6.76
C PHE A 57 -9.83 -7.92 -8.08
N ALA A 58 -8.69 -8.63 -8.10
CA ALA A 58 -7.76 -8.73 -9.23
C ALA A 58 -7.12 -7.38 -9.63
N SER A 59 -5.80 -7.37 -9.78
CA SER A 59 -5.00 -6.18 -10.13
C SER A 59 -5.44 -5.52 -11.44
N SER A 60 -5.91 -6.31 -12.42
CA SER A 60 -6.38 -5.84 -13.72
C SER A 60 -7.58 -4.89 -13.64
N ILE A 61 -8.36 -4.98 -12.55
CA ILE A 61 -9.48 -4.08 -12.27
C ILE A 61 -8.98 -2.69 -11.88
N PHE A 62 -7.77 -2.57 -11.32
CA PHE A 62 -7.17 -1.31 -10.87
C PHE A 62 -6.21 -0.71 -11.90
N ALA A 63 -5.90 -1.43 -12.98
CA ALA A 63 -5.08 -0.93 -14.06
C ALA A 63 -5.75 0.25 -14.79
N GLY A 64 -5.15 1.44 -14.62
CA GLY A 64 -5.46 2.66 -15.36
C GLY A 64 -6.23 3.72 -14.57
N ARG A 65 -5.96 4.99 -14.89
CA ARG A 65 -6.75 6.12 -14.39
C ARG A 65 -8.11 6.12 -15.08
N GLY A 66 -9.17 6.38 -14.32
CA GLY A 66 -10.51 6.54 -14.89
C GLY A 66 -11.34 5.27 -14.89
N ARG A 67 -11.34 4.54 -13.77
CA ARG A 67 -12.40 3.57 -13.44
C ARG A 67 -13.29 4.11 -12.33
N CYS A 68 -14.54 3.67 -12.25
CA CYS A 68 -15.46 4.01 -11.15
C CYS A 68 -15.03 3.27 -9.88
N VAL A 69 -14.89 3.94 -8.74
CA VAL A 69 -14.52 3.28 -7.46
C VAL A 69 -15.61 2.39 -6.87
N SER A 70 -16.87 2.59 -7.28
CA SER A 70 -17.97 1.75 -6.82
C SER A 70 -18.06 0.46 -7.65
N CYS A 71 -18.04 0.52 -8.99
CA CYS A 71 -18.31 -0.65 -9.85
C CYS A 71 -17.11 -1.13 -10.69
N TRP A 72 -15.98 -0.42 -10.58
CA TRP A 72 -14.70 -0.66 -11.27
C TRP A 72 -14.72 -0.79 -12.79
N SER A 73 -15.84 -0.46 -13.39
CA SER A 73 -15.97 -0.26 -14.83
C SER A 73 -15.29 1.06 -15.24
N PRO A 74 -14.95 1.25 -16.52
CA PRO A 74 -14.49 2.55 -17.02
C PRO A 74 -15.38 3.68 -16.49
N LYS A 75 -14.74 4.76 -16.02
CA LYS A 75 -15.39 5.90 -15.37
C LYS A 75 -16.47 6.39 -16.31
N HIS A 76 -17.68 6.55 -15.77
CA HIS A 76 -18.85 6.93 -16.55
C HIS A 76 -18.57 8.29 -17.22
N VAL A 77 -18.26 8.25 -18.52
CA VAL A 77 -17.68 9.38 -19.25
C VAL A 77 -18.79 10.42 -19.51
N LEU A 78 -18.66 11.58 -18.88
CA LEU A 78 -19.07 12.90 -19.37
C LEU A 78 -20.55 13.38 -19.35
N SER A 79 -21.51 12.79 -18.65
CA SER A 79 -22.75 13.55 -18.34
C SER A 79 -23.53 13.04 -17.13
N MET A 80 -23.18 13.54 -15.93
CA MET A 80 -24.01 13.59 -14.70
C MET A 80 -24.59 12.29 -14.12
N ARG A 81 -24.49 11.14 -14.77
CA ARG A 81 -25.03 9.88 -14.25
C ARG A 81 -24.01 9.29 -13.28
N ARG A 82 -24.28 9.49 -11.99
CA ARG A 82 -23.70 8.67 -10.91
C ARG A 82 -23.82 7.19 -11.29
N CYS A 83 -22.78 6.40 -11.01
CA CYS A 83 -22.82 4.96 -11.24
C CYS A 83 -24.10 4.39 -10.63
N LYS A 84 -24.92 3.69 -11.40
CA LYS A 84 -26.17 3.08 -10.90
C LYS A 84 -26.00 1.62 -10.50
N ARG A 85 -24.79 1.09 -10.60
CA ARG A 85 -24.49 -0.29 -10.23
C ARG A 85 -24.21 -0.35 -8.74
N GLN A 86 -24.65 -1.43 -8.12
CA GLN A 86 -24.26 -1.82 -6.78
C GLN A 86 -22.73 -1.72 -6.62
N CYS A 87 -22.29 -1.23 -5.47
CA CYS A 87 -20.89 -1.07 -5.17
C CYS A 87 -20.22 -2.45 -5.02
N CYS A 88 -19.19 -2.75 -5.82
CA CYS A 88 -18.41 -3.97 -5.78
C CYS A 88 -17.58 -4.12 -4.49
N VAL A 89 -17.35 -3.02 -3.76
CA VAL A 89 -16.67 -3.08 -2.46
C VAL A 89 -17.63 -3.61 -1.39
N CYS A 90 -18.72 -2.88 -1.09
CA CYS A 90 -19.58 -3.19 0.04
C CYS A 90 -20.89 -3.91 -0.32
N GLY A 91 -21.22 -4.06 -1.60
CA GLY A 91 -22.47 -4.65 -2.06
C GLY A 91 -23.72 -3.77 -1.82
N THR A 92 -23.59 -2.45 -1.66
CA THR A 92 -24.76 -1.56 -1.43
C THR A 92 -24.98 -0.57 -2.57
N GLU A 93 -26.16 0.04 -2.60
CA GLU A 93 -26.55 1.13 -3.50
C GLU A 93 -26.60 2.49 -2.80
N GLU A 94 -26.03 2.62 -1.59
CA GLU A 94 -26.15 3.86 -0.80
C GLU A 94 -25.23 4.99 -1.30
N HIS A 95 -24.13 4.65 -1.97
CA HIS A 95 -23.11 5.58 -2.45
C HIS A 95 -22.81 5.35 -3.93
N LEU A 96 -23.87 5.27 -4.71
CA LEU A 96 -23.86 5.15 -6.16
C LEU A 96 -22.94 6.20 -6.81
N GLY A 97 -21.82 5.74 -7.37
CA GLY A 97 -20.83 6.57 -8.06
C GLY A 97 -19.97 7.45 -7.18
N LEU A 98 -20.10 7.31 -5.85
CA LEU A 98 -19.25 7.95 -4.85
C LEU A 98 -18.24 6.94 -4.30
N GLU A 99 -17.29 7.44 -3.53
CA GLU A 99 -16.31 6.59 -2.84
C GLU A 99 -17.00 5.68 -1.82
N CYS A 100 -16.60 4.42 -1.77
CA CYS A 100 -17.12 3.47 -0.79
C CYS A 100 -16.58 3.80 0.61
N PRO A 101 -17.43 4.04 1.63
CA PRO A 101 -16.99 4.25 3.01
C PRO A 101 -16.26 3.05 3.61
N ALA A 102 -16.47 1.85 3.07
CA ALA A 102 -15.80 0.62 3.49
C ALA A 102 -14.42 0.43 2.82
N LEU A 103 -13.99 1.33 1.94
CA LEU A 103 -12.65 1.26 1.32
C LEU A 103 -11.68 2.15 2.10
N TYR A 104 -10.69 1.54 2.75
CA TYR A 104 -9.70 2.21 3.56
C TYR A 104 -8.35 2.29 2.84
N ALA A 105 -8.09 3.46 2.23
CA ALA A 105 -6.92 3.67 1.39
C ALA A 105 -6.25 5.03 1.64
N THR A 106 -4.96 5.10 1.31
CA THR A 106 -4.19 6.35 1.41
C THR A 106 -4.66 7.35 0.35
N TRP A 107 -4.48 8.65 0.63
CA TRP A 107 -4.76 9.71 -0.34
C TRP A 107 -4.00 9.55 -1.66
N ARG A 108 -2.79 9.00 -1.60
CA ARG A 108 -1.98 8.70 -2.79
C ARG A 108 -2.66 7.62 -3.63
N TRP A 109 -3.10 6.52 -3.02
CA TRP A 109 -3.81 5.45 -3.71
C TRP A 109 -5.05 5.99 -4.44
N TRP A 110 -5.89 6.78 -3.78
CA TRP A 110 -7.06 7.37 -4.43
C TRP A 110 -6.71 8.23 -5.65
N ARG A 111 -5.66 9.05 -5.55
CA ARG A 111 -5.19 9.91 -6.65
C ARG A 111 -4.65 9.09 -7.82
N GLU A 112 -3.89 8.04 -7.56
CA GLU A 112 -3.37 7.14 -8.58
C GLU A 112 -4.50 6.47 -9.37
N HIS A 113 -5.66 6.27 -8.73
CA HIS A 113 -6.88 5.74 -9.36
C HIS A 113 -7.81 6.83 -9.96
N GLY A 114 -7.41 8.11 -9.90
CA GLY A 114 -8.17 9.22 -10.50
C GLY A 114 -9.37 9.70 -9.68
N HIS A 115 -9.29 9.57 -8.36
CA HIS A 115 -10.32 9.96 -7.39
C HIS A 115 -9.76 10.90 -6.32
N THR A 116 -10.65 11.65 -5.68
CA THR A 116 -10.33 12.59 -4.60
C THR A 116 -11.39 12.37 -3.52
N PRO A 117 -11.14 11.50 -2.53
CA PRO A 117 -12.19 11.05 -1.62
C PRO A 117 -12.78 12.21 -0.84
N SER A 118 -14.10 12.16 -0.63
CA SER A 118 -14.79 13.12 0.21
C SER A 118 -14.14 13.24 1.61
N PRO A 119 -14.17 14.43 2.24
CA PRO A 119 -13.77 14.61 3.63
C PRO A 119 -14.56 13.77 4.66
N ALA A 120 -15.59 13.02 4.26
CA ALA A 120 -16.24 12.04 5.13
C ALA A 120 -15.56 10.65 5.11
N ILE A 121 -14.81 10.31 4.05
CA ILE A 121 -14.22 8.98 3.86
C ILE A 121 -12.96 8.81 4.70
N GLN A 122 -12.86 7.71 5.43
CA GLN A 122 -11.67 7.41 6.23
C GLN A 122 -10.45 7.18 5.35
N SER A 123 -9.29 7.66 5.79
CA SER A 123 -8.06 7.63 4.98
C SER A 123 -6.96 6.89 5.71
N ARG A 124 -6.34 5.91 5.05
CA ARG A 124 -5.18 5.22 5.61
C ARG A 124 -4.03 6.23 5.82
N PRO A 125 -3.40 6.27 7.01
CA PRO A 125 -2.28 7.18 7.28
C PRO A 125 -1.08 6.86 6.39
N THR A 126 -0.29 7.88 6.09
CA THR A 126 1.07 7.67 5.55
C THR A 126 1.97 7.04 6.60
N THR A 127 3.14 6.53 6.21
CA THR A 127 4.12 5.93 7.12
C THR A 127 4.49 6.84 8.30
N ALA A 128 4.72 8.13 8.06
CA ALA A 128 5.04 9.10 9.12
C ALA A 128 3.83 9.42 10.02
N GLN A 129 2.62 9.46 9.46
CA GLN A 129 1.37 9.63 10.23
C GLN A 129 1.06 8.40 11.08
N LEU A 130 1.31 7.19 10.56
CA LEU A 130 1.21 5.96 11.33
C LEU A 130 2.20 5.97 12.49
N ALA A 131 3.43 6.43 12.26
CA ALA A 131 4.41 6.59 13.32
C ALA A 131 3.94 7.55 14.43
N TYR A 132 3.32 8.68 14.06
CA TYR A 132 2.64 9.56 15.01
C TYR A 132 1.57 8.79 15.81
N LEU A 133 0.69 8.04 15.16
CA LEU A 133 -0.43 7.34 15.80
C LEU A 133 0.03 6.23 16.76
N ILE A 134 1.17 5.59 16.47
CA ILE A 134 1.80 4.60 17.35
C ILE A 134 2.40 5.28 18.59
N VAL A 135 3.13 6.37 18.41
CA VAL A 135 3.69 7.17 19.53
C VAL A 135 2.57 7.72 20.42
N ALA A 136 1.49 8.18 19.81
CA ALA A 136 0.27 8.63 20.49
C ALA A 136 -0.54 7.50 21.13
N LYS A 137 -0.13 6.22 20.98
CA LYS A 137 -0.83 5.04 21.48
C LYS A 137 -2.28 4.91 20.99
N VAL A 138 -2.60 5.52 19.86
CA VAL A 138 -3.89 5.40 19.16
C VAL A 138 -3.94 4.07 18.40
N VAL A 139 -2.82 3.67 17.81
CA VAL A 139 -2.64 2.40 17.10
C VAL A 139 -1.57 1.59 17.82
N LYS A 140 -1.75 0.27 17.92
CA LYS A 140 -0.74 -0.62 18.49
C LYS A 140 0.48 -0.68 17.57
N PRO A 141 1.69 -0.94 18.09
CA PRO A 141 2.86 -1.17 17.25
C PRO A 141 2.58 -2.28 16.22
N ILE A 142 2.98 -2.06 14.97
CA ILE A 142 2.89 -3.05 13.90
C ILE A 142 4.28 -3.35 13.37
N GLU A 143 4.51 -4.61 13.02
CA GLU A 143 5.78 -5.05 12.43
C GLU A 143 5.85 -4.69 10.95
N ASN A 144 4.72 -4.79 10.23
CA ASN A 144 4.66 -4.64 8.79
C ASN A 144 3.63 -3.58 8.35
N ILE A 145 4.07 -2.60 7.54
CA ILE A 145 3.21 -1.51 7.05
C ILE A 145 2.10 -1.95 6.10
N GLN A 146 2.20 -3.13 5.51
CA GLN A 146 1.18 -3.69 4.62
C GLN A 146 0.04 -4.35 5.39
N GLY A 147 0.23 -4.64 6.69
CA GLY A 147 -0.79 -5.23 7.54
C GLY A 147 -1.98 -4.29 7.82
N PRO A 148 -3.12 -4.84 8.28
CA PRO A 148 -4.21 -4.04 8.81
C PRO A 148 -3.77 -3.27 10.05
N LEU A 149 -4.34 -2.08 10.25
CA LEU A 149 -4.06 -1.30 11.46
C LEU A 149 -4.80 -1.91 12.66
N ILE A 150 -4.07 -2.16 13.74
CA ILE A 150 -4.64 -2.66 14.99
C ILE A 150 -4.86 -1.46 15.92
N VAL A 151 -6.10 -0.98 15.99
CA VAL A 151 -6.44 0.20 16.79
C VAL A 151 -6.40 -0.12 18.29
N ASN A 152 -5.91 0.81 19.11
CA ASN A 152 -5.99 0.70 20.55
C ASN A 152 -7.38 1.15 21.04
N MET A 153 -8.29 0.18 21.21
CA MET A 153 -9.68 0.44 21.62
C MET A 153 -9.82 1.08 23.01
N ASP A 154 -8.77 1.08 23.84
CA ASP A 154 -8.79 1.74 25.16
C ASP A 154 -8.46 3.23 25.08
N HIS A 155 -7.94 3.71 23.94
CA HIS A 155 -7.62 5.13 23.75
C HIS A 155 -8.91 5.98 23.68
N PRO A 156 -9.06 7.08 24.44
CA PRO A 156 -10.29 7.86 24.49
C PRO A 156 -10.81 8.35 23.14
N ALA A 157 -9.95 8.90 22.29
CA ALA A 157 -10.35 9.32 20.93
C ALA A 157 -10.88 8.14 20.09
N VAL A 158 -10.32 6.95 20.27
CA VAL A 158 -10.78 5.73 19.58
C VAL A 158 -12.13 5.29 20.14
N ARG A 159 -12.29 5.31 21.47
CA ARG A 159 -13.56 4.97 22.14
C ARG A 159 -14.69 5.89 21.72
N GLU A 160 -14.42 7.19 21.69
CA GLU A 160 -15.38 8.21 21.26
C GLU A 160 -15.76 7.99 19.80
N PHE A 161 -14.77 7.81 18.91
CA PHE A 161 -15.03 7.57 17.50
C PHE A 161 -15.89 6.33 17.22
N TYR A 162 -15.64 5.22 17.92
CA TYR A 162 -16.38 3.97 17.77
C TYR A 162 -17.57 3.82 18.72
N GLN A 163 -17.94 4.85 19.48
CA GLN A 163 -19.07 4.77 20.42
C GLN A 163 -20.37 4.46 19.68
N GLY A 164 -21.01 3.33 20.04
CA GLY A 164 -22.24 2.86 19.39
C GLY A 164 -22.04 2.31 17.97
N LYS A 165 -20.80 2.14 17.50
CA LYS A 165 -20.46 1.56 16.20
C LYS A 165 -19.82 0.19 16.37
N ALA A 166 -19.88 -0.63 15.33
CA ALA A 166 -19.13 -1.88 15.28
C ALA A 166 -17.62 -1.61 15.27
N ALA A 167 -16.85 -2.48 15.94
CA ALA A 167 -15.40 -2.46 15.87
C ALA A 167 -14.93 -2.67 14.41
N PRO A 168 -13.77 -2.09 14.02
CA PRO A 168 -13.24 -2.26 12.67
C PRO A 168 -12.82 -3.71 12.42
N GLU A 169 -13.25 -4.28 11.31
CA GLU A 169 -12.94 -5.66 10.90
C GLU A 169 -12.45 -5.68 9.44
N VAL A 170 -11.19 -6.04 9.23
CA VAL A 170 -10.61 -6.10 7.89
C VAL A 170 -11.09 -7.35 7.14
N ILE A 171 -11.51 -7.17 5.88
CA ILE A 171 -11.81 -8.26 4.97
C ILE A 171 -10.50 -8.67 4.26
N LEU A 172 -10.04 -9.89 4.55
CA LEU A 172 -8.82 -10.47 3.98
C LEU A 172 -9.08 -11.33 2.73
N SER A 173 -10.31 -11.83 2.58
CA SER A 173 -10.74 -12.65 1.46
C SER A 173 -12.17 -12.29 1.08
N GLN A 174 -12.55 -12.50 -0.19
CA GLN A 174 -13.95 -12.35 -0.57
C GLN A 174 -14.80 -13.26 0.32
N PRO A 175 -15.93 -12.76 0.85
CA PRO A 175 -16.92 -13.64 1.45
C PRO A 175 -17.24 -14.69 0.38
N LYS A 176 -17.06 -15.98 0.70
CA LYS A 176 -17.64 -17.02 -0.16
C LYS A 176 -19.11 -16.65 -0.29
N GLU A 177 -19.58 -16.45 -1.51
CA GLU A 177 -21.02 -16.33 -1.73
C GLU A 177 -21.66 -17.50 -0.98
N PRO A 178 -22.68 -17.25 -0.15
CA PRO A 178 -23.36 -18.35 0.52
C PRO A 178 -23.73 -19.32 -0.59
N GLU A 179 -23.17 -20.53 -0.55
CA GLU A 179 -23.53 -21.60 -1.48
C GLU A 179 -25.04 -21.69 -1.34
N VAL A 180 -25.75 -21.16 -2.34
CA VAL A 180 -27.21 -21.17 -2.35
C VAL A 180 -27.53 -22.64 -2.42
N ASP A 181 -27.90 -23.19 -1.27
CA ASP A 181 -28.22 -24.60 -1.08
C ASP A 181 -29.45 -24.91 -1.93
N THR A 182 -29.19 -25.25 -3.19
CA THR A 182 -30.20 -25.50 -4.22
C THR A 182 -30.95 -26.81 -3.99
N ASP A 183 -30.63 -27.55 -2.92
CA ASP A 183 -31.18 -28.86 -2.61
C ASP A 183 -32.57 -28.84 -1.94
N ALA A 184 -33.18 -27.67 -1.71
CA ALA A 184 -34.53 -27.60 -1.15
C ALA A 184 -35.68 -27.57 -2.19
N ARG A 185 -35.48 -28.09 -3.41
CA ARG A 185 -36.60 -28.40 -4.32
C ARG A 185 -36.99 -29.87 -4.22
N VAL A 186 -37.88 -30.13 -3.27
CA VAL A 186 -38.72 -31.32 -3.21
C VAL A 186 -39.42 -31.53 -4.56
N HIS A 187 -39.03 -32.56 -5.29
CA HIS A 187 -39.92 -33.24 -6.24
C HIS A 187 -39.79 -34.76 -6.09
N PRO A 188 -40.90 -35.50 -6.28
CA PRO A 188 -41.05 -36.87 -5.80
C PRO A 188 -40.42 -37.89 -6.75
N ASN A 189 -39.89 -38.96 -6.14
CA ASN A 189 -39.72 -40.31 -6.67
C ASN A 189 -39.89 -40.49 -8.19
N THR A 190 -38.78 -40.51 -8.91
CA THR A 190 -38.63 -41.35 -10.10
C THR A 190 -37.26 -42.03 -10.06
N SER A 191 -37.30 -43.32 -10.34
CA SER A 191 -36.23 -44.31 -10.21
C SER A 191 -34.93 -43.97 -10.91
N ASN A 192 -33.84 -44.31 -10.21
CA ASN A 192 -32.46 -44.48 -10.67
C ASN A 192 -32.32 -44.88 -12.15
N HIS A 193 -31.83 -43.93 -12.94
CA HIS A 193 -30.94 -44.23 -14.06
C HIS A 193 -29.66 -43.41 -13.86
N ASP A 194 -28.52 -44.12 -13.83
CA ASP A 194 -27.18 -43.57 -13.71
C ASP A 194 -26.95 -42.47 -14.75
N HIS A 195 -26.95 -41.21 -14.30
CA HIS A 195 -26.74 -40.05 -15.17
C HIS A 195 -25.25 -39.66 -15.17
N PRO A 196 -24.51 -39.84 -16.28
CA PRO A 196 -23.10 -39.44 -16.43
C PRO A 196 -22.87 -37.91 -16.35
N ASP A 197 -23.94 -37.14 -16.17
CA ASP A 197 -23.95 -35.68 -16.25
C ASP A 197 -23.44 -35.00 -14.95
N LEU A 198 -23.55 -35.67 -13.81
CA LEU A 198 -23.08 -35.12 -12.52
C LEU A 198 -21.55 -35.11 -12.42
N ALA A 199 -20.89 -36.18 -12.89
CA ALA A 199 -19.43 -36.28 -12.93
C ALA A 199 -18.83 -35.22 -13.85
N HIS A 200 -19.50 -34.92 -14.98
CA HIS A 200 -19.07 -33.88 -15.91
C HIS A 200 -19.16 -32.47 -15.28
N ARG A 201 -20.24 -32.17 -14.54
CA ARG A 201 -20.36 -30.89 -13.81
C ARG A 201 -19.26 -30.70 -12.76
N HIS A 202 -18.99 -31.72 -11.95
CA HIS A 202 -17.93 -31.64 -10.95
C HIS A 202 -16.54 -31.42 -11.59
N CYS A 203 -16.29 -32.01 -12.76
CA CYS A 203 -15.07 -31.77 -13.53
C CYS A 203 -14.96 -30.30 -13.99
N LEU A 204 -16.04 -29.73 -14.54
CA LEU A 204 -16.07 -28.33 -14.98
C LEU A 204 -15.87 -27.34 -13.82
N ASP A 205 -16.48 -27.59 -12.67
CA ASP A 205 -16.28 -26.74 -11.49
C ASP A 205 -14.83 -26.79 -10.99
N HIS A 206 -14.21 -27.97 -11.03
CA HIS A 206 -12.81 -28.12 -10.67
C HIS A 206 -11.88 -27.40 -11.66
N ILE A 207 -12.16 -27.48 -12.97
CA ILE A 207 -11.43 -26.71 -13.99
C ILE A 207 -11.55 -25.20 -13.71
N ARG A 208 -12.76 -24.70 -13.45
CA ARG A 208 -12.98 -23.29 -13.14
C ARG A 208 -12.25 -22.84 -11.88
N GLN A 209 -12.18 -23.69 -10.84
CA GLN A 209 -11.39 -23.40 -9.64
C GLN A 209 -9.89 -23.33 -9.94
N LEU A 210 -9.38 -24.19 -10.82
CA LEU A 210 -7.98 -24.16 -11.25
C LEU A 210 -7.68 -22.91 -12.07
N GLU A 211 -8.55 -22.51 -13.00
CA GLU A 211 -8.41 -21.27 -13.77
C GLU A 211 -8.34 -20.04 -12.86
N ASN A 212 -9.21 -19.97 -11.84
CA ASN A 212 -9.16 -18.90 -10.84
C ASN A 212 -7.85 -18.88 -10.05
N LYS A 213 -7.34 -20.05 -9.66
CA LYS A 213 -6.04 -20.17 -8.97
C LYS A 213 -4.88 -19.74 -9.86
N ILE A 214 -4.90 -20.11 -11.14
CA ILE A 214 -3.91 -19.71 -12.14
C ILE A 214 -3.91 -18.18 -12.29
N GLY A 215 -5.09 -17.57 -12.48
CA GLY A 215 -5.19 -16.11 -12.58
C GLY A 215 -4.71 -15.37 -11.33
N ALA A 216 -4.98 -15.91 -10.13
CA ALA A 216 -4.44 -15.36 -8.88
C ALA A 216 -2.90 -15.48 -8.80
N MET A 217 -2.33 -16.58 -9.28
CA MET A 217 -0.89 -16.77 -9.35
C MET A 217 -0.24 -15.82 -10.38
N GLU A 218 -0.84 -15.65 -11.56
CA GLU A 218 -0.37 -14.70 -12.57
C GLU A 218 -0.34 -13.26 -12.03
N ASN A 219 -1.39 -12.84 -11.32
CA ASN A 219 -1.42 -11.52 -10.67
C ASN A 219 -0.31 -11.37 -9.62
N ARG A 220 -0.02 -12.42 -8.84
CA ARG A 220 1.09 -12.42 -7.87
C ARG A 220 2.45 -12.32 -8.56
N ILE A 221 2.63 -13.04 -9.67
CA ILE A 221 3.86 -12.99 -10.47
C ILE A 221 4.07 -11.57 -11.03
N GLN A 222 3.05 -10.96 -11.64
CA GLN A 222 3.13 -9.59 -12.16
C GLN A 222 3.44 -8.56 -11.06
N SER A 223 2.85 -8.73 -9.86
CA SER A 223 3.14 -7.88 -8.70
C SER A 223 4.60 -8.03 -8.23
N MET A 224 5.12 -9.26 -8.21
CA MET A 224 6.53 -9.53 -7.91
C MET A 224 7.46 -8.92 -8.97
N GLU A 225 7.14 -9.06 -10.26
CA GLU A 225 7.91 -8.45 -11.36
C GLU A 225 7.93 -6.93 -11.26
N SER A 226 6.79 -6.30 -10.95
CA SER A 226 6.72 -4.85 -10.74
C SER A 226 7.60 -4.40 -9.56
N THR A 227 7.53 -5.13 -8.45
CA THR A 227 8.36 -4.85 -7.26
C THR A 227 9.85 -5.01 -7.58
N LEU A 228 10.21 -6.06 -8.32
CA LEU A 228 11.58 -6.34 -8.72
C LEU A 228 12.13 -5.25 -9.64
N ASN A 229 11.33 -4.77 -10.60
CA ASN A 229 11.72 -3.65 -11.46
C ASN A 229 12.00 -2.37 -10.66
N ILE A 230 11.15 -2.04 -9.67
CA ILE A 230 11.38 -0.88 -8.80
C ILE A 230 12.69 -1.01 -8.01
N VAL A 231 12.96 -2.20 -7.48
CA VAL A 231 14.22 -2.46 -6.75
C VAL A 231 15.42 -2.38 -7.68
N LEU A 232 15.34 -2.93 -8.90
CA LEU A 232 16.42 -2.85 -9.88
C LEU A 232 16.72 -1.41 -10.30
N ASP A 233 15.70 -0.58 -10.51
CA ASP A 233 15.89 0.84 -10.83
C ASP A 233 16.56 1.59 -9.67
N ALA A 234 16.13 1.35 -8.43
CA ALA A 234 16.77 1.97 -7.26
C ALA A 234 18.25 1.55 -7.08
N ILE A 235 18.57 0.28 -7.36
CA ILE A 235 19.96 -0.21 -7.37
C ILE A 235 20.76 0.47 -8.48
N ARG A 236 20.19 0.57 -9.68
CA ARG A 236 20.83 1.25 -10.82
C ARG A 236 21.15 2.71 -10.48
N ASP A 237 20.20 3.44 -9.92
CA ASP A 237 20.39 4.84 -9.52
C ASP A 237 21.50 4.99 -8.47
N THR A 238 21.55 4.07 -7.50
CA THR A 238 22.60 4.05 -6.47
C THR A 238 23.98 3.80 -7.08
N ILE A 239 24.09 2.88 -8.04
CA ILE A 239 25.35 2.60 -8.74
C ILE A 239 25.79 3.83 -9.55
N LEU A 240 24.87 4.50 -10.26
CA LEU A 240 25.21 5.70 -11.03
C LEU A 240 25.70 6.84 -10.14
N ASP A 241 25.05 7.08 -9.00
CA ASP A 241 25.48 8.09 -8.01
C ASP A 241 26.87 7.76 -7.43
N GLN A 242 27.13 6.49 -7.12
CA GLN A 242 28.45 6.06 -6.64
C GLN A 242 29.53 6.21 -7.70
N THR A 243 29.24 5.87 -8.96
CA THR A 243 30.17 6.05 -10.09
C THR A 243 30.53 7.51 -10.25
N HIS A 244 29.55 8.42 -10.26
CA HIS A 244 29.80 9.86 -10.37
C HIS A 244 30.66 10.40 -9.22
N LYS A 245 30.37 10.01 -7.97
CA LYS A 245 31.18 10.41 -6.80
C LYS A 245 32.62 9.90 -6.88
N ASN A 246 32.83 8.72 -7.46
CA ASN A 246 34.17 8.17 -7.66
C ASN A 246 34.91 8.92 -8.77
N GLU A 247 34.25 9.29 -9.86
CA GLU A 247 34.83 10.14 -10.92
C GLU A 247 35.27 11.50 -10.35
N GLU A 248 34.43 12.17 -9.56
CA GLU A 248 34.78 13.43 -8.90
C GLU A 248 36.01 13.29 -7.99
N ARG A 249 36.09 12.21 -7.21
CA ARG A 249 37.22 11.91 -6.33
C ARG A 249 38.50 11.64 -7.12
N LEU A 250 38.41 10.94 -8.25
CA LEU A 250 39.55 10.69 -9.13
C LEU A 250 40.08 11.98 -9.74
N THR A 251 39.19 12.83 -10.28
CA THR A 251 39.59 14.14 -10.81
C THR A 251 40.24 15.03 -9.74
N ALA A 252 39.72 15.02 -8.52
CA ALA A 252 40.33 15.75 -7.40
C ALA A 252 41.74 15.22 -7.07
N LEU A 253 41.93 13.89 -7.08
CA LEU A 253 43.23 13.26 -6.86
C LEU A 253 44.23 13.60 -7.98
N GLU A 254 43.81 13.52 -9.25
CA GLU A 254 44.62 13.90 -10.41
C GLU A 254 45.11 15.36 -10.30
N TYR A 255 44.21 16.28 -9.90
CA TYR A 255 44.58 17.68 -9.67
C TYR A 255 45.62 17.83 -8.55
N THR A 256 45.44 17.12 -7.42
CA THR A 256 46.38 17.20 -6.29
C THR A 256 47.76 16.61 -6.63
N LEU A 257 47.81 15.53 -7.40
CA LEU A 257 49.05 14.90 -7.84
C LEU A 257 49.79 15.81 -8.84
N GLY A 258 49.08 16.39 -9.82
CA GLY A 258 49.66 17.34 -10.77
C GLY A 258 50.27 18.58 -10.10
N MET A 259 49.64 19.11 -9.06
CA MET A 259 50.19 20.24 -8.28
C MET A 259 51.40 19.83 -7.42
N GLY A 260 51.46 18.58 -6.95
CA GLY A 260 52.59 18.06 -6.19
C GLY A 260 53.87 17.96 -7.04
N GLU A 261 53.76 17.49 -8.29
CA GLU A 261 54.89 17.39 -9.21
C GLU A 261 55.51 18.77 -9.54
N VAL A 262 54.69 19.81 -9.69
CA VAL A 262 55.16 21.19 -9.91
C VAL A 262 55.97 21.72 -8.73
N LYS A 263 55.50 21.51 -7.48
CA LYS A 263 56.26 21.94 -6.29
C LYS A 263 57.59 21.21 -6.15
N THR A 264 57.62 19.91 -6.40
CA THR A 264 58.87 19.14 -6.31
C THR A 264 59.88 19.53 -7.39
N SER A 265 59.42 20.01 -8.56
CA SER A 265 60.31 20.48 -9.62
C SER A 265 60.82 21.90 -9.37
N GLU A 266 60.02 22.78 -8.76
CA GLU A 266 60.48 24.11 -8.31
C GLU A 266 61.49 24.01 -7.16
N GLU A 267 61.23 23.19 -6.12
CA GLU A 267 62.14 22.99 -5.00
C GLU A 267 63.49 22.38 -5.44
N ARG A 268 63.46 21.46 -6.41
CA ARG A 268 64.69 20.86 -6.95
C ARG A 268 65.52 21.86 -7.74
N ARG A 269 64.87 22.80 -8.45
CA ARG A 269 65.54 23.89 -9.16
C ARG A 269 66.20 24.88 -8.20
N SER A 270 65.52 25.25 -7.10
CA SER A 270 66.10 26.14 -6.10
C SER A 270 67.30 25.55 -5.37
N LEU A 271 67.37 24.23 -5.20
CA LEU A 271 68.50 23.57 -4.53
C LEU A 271 69.73 23.39 -5.45
N GLU A 272 69.56 23.42 -6.77
CA GLU A 272 70.68 23.35 -7.72
C GLU A 272 71.38 24.72 -7.85
N ASP A 273 70.66 25.83 -7.71
CA ASP A 273 71.23 27.19 -7.78
C ASP A 273 72.11 27.55 -6.56
N ASP A 274 71.91 26.89 -5.41
CA ASP A 274 72.69 27.12 -4.16
C ASP A 274 73.97 26.26 -4.06
N ALA A 275 74.24 25.37 -5.03
CA ALA A 275 75.37 24.44 -4.99
C ALA A 275 76.64 24.92 -5.74
N ASP A 276 76.57 26.07 -6.42
CA ASP A 276 77.66 26.61 -7.27
C ASP A 276 78.41 27.84 -6.66
N ASP A 277 78.19 28.14 -5.37
CA ASP A 277 78.94 29.16 -4.58
C ASP A 277 79.78 28.50 -3.47
#